data_AF-A0A7V3T4Y4-F1
#
_entry.id   AF-A0A7V3T4Y4-F1
#
_cell.length_a   1.000
_cell.length_b   1.000
_cell.length_c   1.000
_cell.angle_alpha   90.00
_cell.angle_beta   90.00
_cell.angle_gamma   90.00
#
_symmetry.space_group_name_H-M   'P 1'
#
loop_
_entity.id
_entity.type
_entity.pdbx_description
1 polymer ?
#
loop_
_entity_poly.entity_id
_entity_poly.type
_entity_poly.pdbx_seq_one_letter_code
_entity_poly.pdbx_strand_id
1 'polypeptide(L)'
;MSDVQTQFEHLCQQWQELTRAEARAIQAGNWAAVEQCQLAKTQLQPKLMAATDALRQAAAQQGRARQTEQHIQQLVGHLLSLERQNEAALAAQYDRVRQQQADLAQAAQTLRQLRRAYGGSAPATWQRWS
;
A
#
# COMPACT_ATOMS: atom_id res chain seq x y z
N MET A 1 13.79 -29.09 16.47
CA MET A 1 12.75 -28.87 15.44
C MET A 1 11.85 -27.71 15.83
N SER A 2 11.44 -27.63 17.10
CA SER A 2 10.63 -26.53 17.64
C SER A 2 11.26 -25.16 17.38
N ASP A 3 12.56 -24.99 17.63
CA ASP A 3 13.21 -23.68 17.55
C ASP A 3 13.23 -23.07 16.14
N VAL A 4 13.59 -23.87 15.11
CA VAL A 4 13.59 -23.42 13.70
C VAL A 4 12.16 -23.12 13.21
N GLN A 5 11.19 -23.94 13.61
CA GLN A 5 9.79 -23.71 13.26
C GLN A 5 9.24 -22.45 13.95
N THR A 6 9.48 -22.28 15.25
CA THR A 6 9.07 -21.09 16.00
C THR A 6 9.73 -19.83 15.45
N GLN A 7 11.00 -19.90 15.04
CA GLN A 7 11.68 -18.78 14.39
C GLN A 7 11.01 -18.41 13.06
N PHE A 8 10.67 -19.40 12.24
CA PHE A 8 9.95 -19.16 10.98
C PHE A 8 8.56 -18.55 11.21
N GLU A 9 7.78 -19.11 12.13
CA GLU A 9 6.45 -18.60 12.49
C GLU A 9 6.52 -17.16 13.02
N HIS A 10 7.50 -16.85 13.86
CA HIS A 10 7.73 -15.50 14.36
C HIS A 10 8.06 -14.51 13.23
N LEU A 11 8.93 -14.89 12.29
CA LEU A 11 9.24 -14.06 11.13
C LEU A 11 8.01 -13.84 10.23
N CYS A 12 7.19 -14.86 10.03
CA CYS A 12 5.91 -14.72 9.32
C CYS A 12 4.96 -13.78 10.05
N GLN A 13 4.87 -13.85 11.38
CA GLN A 13 4.05 -12.94 12.17
C GLN A 13 4.54 -11.49 12.06
N GLN A 14 5.85 -11.26 12.16
CA GLN A 14 6.44 -9.94 11.96
C GLN A 14 6.12 -9.38 10.56
N TRP A 15 6.16 -10.22 9.52
CA TRP A 15 5.75 -9.81 8.18
C TRP A 15 4.27 -9.40 8.17
N GLN A 16 3.37 -10.19 8.75
CA GLN A 16 1.94 -9.86 8.82
C GLN A 16 1.69 -8.53 9.54
N GLU A 17 2.38 -8.27 10.64
CA GLU A 17 2.26 -7.04 11.39
C GLU A 17 2.70 -5.82 10.56
N LEU A 18 3.81 -5.94 9.82
CA LEU A 18 4.28 -4.92 8.89
C LEU A 18 3.28 -4.70 7.74
N THR A 19 2.74 -5.75 7.14
CA THR A 19 1.73 -5.63 6.07
C THR A 19 0.45 -4.96 6.57
N ARG A 20 0.00 -5.25 7.81
CA ARG A 20 -1.15 -4.57 8.42
C ARG A 20 -0.84 -3.11 8.76
N ALA A 21 0.36 -2.81 9.25
CA ALA A 21 0.79 -1.45 9.53
C ALA A 21 0.85 -0.59 8.26
N GLU A 22 1.39 -1.17 7.19
CA GLU A 22 1.39 -0.56 5.86
C GLU A 22 -0.04 -0.28 5.36
N ALA A 23 -0.96 -1.23 5.48
CA ALA A 23 -2.37 -1.05 5.09
C ALA A 23 -2.99 0.17 5.77
N ARG A 24 -2.76 0.32 7.09
CA ARG A 24 -3.21 1.49 7.86
C ARG A 24 -2.55 2.77 7.39
N ALA A 25 -1.25 2.74 7.07
CA ALA A 25 -0.52 3.90 6.56
C ALA A 25 -1.04 4.34 5.18
N ILE A 26 -1.35 3.40 4.28
CA ILE A 26 -1.96 3.66 2.98
C ILE A 26 -3.33 4.34 3.16
N GLN A 27 -4.18 3.79 4.03
CA GLN A 27 -5.50 4.36 4.32
C GLN A 27 -5.41 5.78 4.90
N ALA A 28 -4.40 6.05 5.74
CA ALA A 28 -4.14 7.37 6.29
C ALA A 28 -3.42 8.33 5.32
N GLY A 29 -2.99 7.86 4.14
CA GLY A 29 -2.17 8.64 3.21
C GLY A 29 -0.77 8.99 3.75
N ASN A 30 -0.29 8.28 4.77
CA ASN A 30 1.03 8.50 5.37
C ASN A 30 2.11 7.73 4.61
N TRP A 31 2.55 8.29 3.47
CA TRP A 31 3.50 7.65 2.58
C TRP A 31 4.88 7.40 3.20
N ALA A 32 5.32 8.25 4.13
CA ALA A 32 6.57 8.04 4.86
C ALA A 32 6.52 6.76 5.72
N ALA A 33 5.37 6.50 6.36
CA ALA A 33 5.18 5.26 7.12
C ALA A 33 5.07 4.03 6.21
N VAL A 34 4.50 4.17 5.00
CA VAL A 34 4.50 3.10 3.99
C VAL A 34 5.93 2.73 3.58
N GLU A 35 6.77 3.73 3.29
CA GLU A 35 8.17 3.52 2.93
C GLU A 35 8.96 2.83 4.04
N GLN A 36 8.74 3.23 5.30
CA GLN A 36 9.35 2.56 6.46
C GLN A 36 8.92 1.11 6.59
N CYS A 37 7.63 0.80 6.37
CA CYS A 37 7.13 -0.58 6.39
C CYS A 37 7.76 -1.40 5.26
N GLN A 38 7.87 -0.83 4.06
CA GLN A 38 8.50 -1.48 2.91
C GLN A 38 9.99 -1.76 3.16
N LEU A 39 10.73 -0.79 3.69
CA LEU A 39 12.13 -0.98 4.09
C LEU A 39 12.29 -2.12 5.10
N ALA A 40 11.43 -2.14 6.13
CA ALA A 40 11.45 -3.19 7.14
C ALA A 40 11.14 -4.57 6.55
N LYS A 41 10.18 -4.66 5.61
CA LYS A 41 9.89 -5.90 4.86
C LYS A 41 11.09 -6.35 4.02
N THR A 42 11.76 -5.43 3.30
CA THR A 42 12.97 -5.75 2.52
C THR A 42 14.08 -6.34 3.40
N GLN A 43 14.24 -5.83 4.62
CA GLN A 43 15.22 -6.35 5.59
C GLN A 43 14.80 -7.70 6.19
N LEU A 44 13.49 -7.97 6.29
CA LEU A 44 12.95 -9.20 6.85
C LEU A 44 12.96 -10.36 5.85
N GLN A 45 12.79 -10.07 4.56
CA GLN A 45 12.74 -11.05 3.46
C GLN A 45 13.91 -12.05 3.46
N PRO A 46 15.19 -11.63 3.52
CA PRO A 46 16.31 -12.58 3.50
C PRO A 46 16.32 -13.49 4.74
N LYS A 47 15.86 -12.98 5.90
CA LYS A 47 15.77 -13.78 7.14
C LYS A 47 14.68 -14.86 7.01
N LEU A 48 13.55 -14.50 6.41
CA LEU A 48 12.44 -15.42 6.17
C LEU A 48 12.82 -16.49 5.15
N MET A 49 13.56 -16.14 4.09
CA MET A 49 14.11 -17.11 3.14
C MET A 49 15.07 -18.09 3.83
N ALA A 50 16.04 -17.58 4.60
CA ALA A 50 16.98 -18.43 5.33
C ALA A 50 16.28 -19.37 6.33
N ALA A 51 15.27 -18.89 7.05
CA ALA A 51 14.47 -19.70 7.97
C ALA A 51 13.65 -20.77 7.22
N THR A 52 13.13 -20.45 6.03
CA THR A 52 12.40 -21.41 5.19
C THR A 52 13.31 -22.55 4.74
N ASP A 53 14.53 -22.22 4.30
CA ASP A 53 15.50 -23.23 3.86
C ASP A 53 15.98 -24.10 5.03
N ALA A 54 16.25 -23.50 6.19
CA ALA A 54 16.58 -24.23 7.41
C ALA A 54 15.45 -25.18 7.84
N LEU A 55 14.20 -24.73 7.74
CA LEU A 55 13.02 -25.54 8.07
C LEU A 55 12.86 -26.71 7.09
N ARG A 56 13.06 -26.49 5.78
CA ARG A 56 13.05 -27.55 4.76
C ARG A 56 14.14 -28.59 5.00
N GLN A 57 15.37 -28.16 5.30
CA GLN A 57 16.48 -29.06 5.59
C GLN A 57 16.21 -29.93 6.84
N ALA A 58 15.74 -29.30 7.92
CA ALA A 58 15.37 -30.02 9.15
C ALA A 58 14.23 -31.02 8.91
N ALA A 59 13.23 -30.66 8.09
CA ALA A 59 12.14 -31.55 7.75
C ALA A 59 12.55 -32.72 6.86
N ALA A 60 13.48 -32.50 5.92
CA ALA A 60 14.00 -33.55 5.06
C ALA A 60 14.74 -34.63 5.86
N GLN A 61 15.57 -34.23 6.83
CA GLN A 61 16.29 -35.15 7.73
C GLN A 61 15.35 -36.01 8.58
N GLN A 62 14.11 -35.56 8.79
CA GLN A 62 13.11 -36.25 9.63
C GLN A 62 12.01 -36.94 8.83
N GLY A 63 12.11 -36.97 7.49
CA GLY A 63 11.08 -37.57 6.62
C GLY A 63 9.74 -36.82 6.62
N ARG A 64 9.70 -35.56 7.08
CA ARG A 64 8.49 -34.70 7.17
C ARG A 64 8.42 -33.61 6.10
N ALA A 65 9.22 -33.74 5.03
CA ALA A 65 9.34 -32.73 3.98
C ALA A 65 7.98 -32.32 3.38
N ARG A 66 7.09 -33.27 3.08
CA ARG A 66 5.77 -32.97 2.51
C ARG A 66 4.86 -32.14 3.42
N GLN A 67 4.77 -32.51 4.70
CA GLN A 67 3.95 -31.78 5.68
C GLN A 67 4.46 -30.36 5.89
N THR A 68 5.78 -30.22 5.98
CA THR A 68 6.44 -28.92 6.16
C THR A 68 6.26 -28.02 4.94
N GLU A 69 6.39 -28.57 3.74
CA GLU A 69 6.19 -27.80 2.51
C GLU A 69 4.73 -27.32 2.38
N GLN A 70 3.74 -28.16 2.72
CA GLN A 70 2.33 -27.75 2.77
C GLN A 70 2.11 -26.60 3.76
N HIS A 71 2.72 -26.69 4.94
CA HIS A 71 2.62 -25.64 5.95
C HIS A 71 3.24 -24.31 5.49
N ILE A 72 4.44 -24.36 4.89
CA ILE A 72 5.08 -23.18 4.29
C ILE A 72 4.19 -22.59 3.20
N GLN A 73 3.65 -23.41 2.29
CA GLN A 73 2.78 -22.94 1.21
C GLN A 73 1.51 -22.25 1.73
N GLN A 74 0.89 -22.78 2.80
CA GLN A 74 -0.27 -22.14 3.43
C GLN A 74 0.07 -20.77 4.00
N LEU A 75 1.18 -20.66 4.74
CA LEU A 75 1.59 -19.38 5.34
C LEU A 75 2.00 -18.36 4.29
N VAL A 76 2.81 -18.77 3.30
CA VAL A 76 3.20 -17.89 2.18
C VAL A 76 1.97 -17.47 1.36
N GLY A 77 1.03 -18.38 1.11
CA GLY A 77 -0.22 -18.07 0.44
C GLY A 77 -1.06 -17.03 1.19
N HIS A 78 -1.10 -17.12 2.53
CA HIS A 78 -1.75 -16.11 3.36
C HIS A 78 -1.05 -14.75 3.26
N LEU A 79 0.29 -14.70 3.38
CA LEU A 79 1.06 -13.47 3.24
C LEU A 79 0.84 -12.81 1.87
N LEU A 80 0.86 -13.60 0.79
CA LEU A 80 0.61 -13.10 -0.56
C LEU A 80 -0.80 -12.51 -0.71
N SER A 81 -1.80 -13.11 -0.04
CA SER A 81 -3.16 -12.57 -0.04
C SER A 81 -3.24 -11.20 0.63
N LEU A 82 -2.47 -10.97 1.70
CA LEU A 82 -2.41 -9.70 2.40
C LEU A 82 -1.71 -8.63 1.55
N GLU A 83 -0.60 -8.98 0.88
CA GLU A 83 0.07 -8.04 -0.03
C GLU A 83 -0.84 -7.62 -1.19
N ARG A 84 -1.60 -8.56 -1.78
CA ARG A 84 -2.59 -8.24 -2.83
C ARG A 84 -3.69 -7.31 -2.34
N GLN A 85 -4.13 -7.44 -1.09
CA GLN A 85 -5.10 -6.53 -0.49
C GLN A 85 -4.52 -5.13 -0.33
N ASN A 86 -3.24 -5.02 0.04
CA ASN A 86 -2.56 -3.73 0.12
C ASN A 86 -2.38 -3.09 -1.26
N GLU A 87 -2.02 -3.86 -2.29
CA GLU A 87 -1.96 -3.37 -3.68
C GLU A 87 -3.31 -2.82 -4.14
N ALA A 88 -4.40 -3.53 -3.85
CA ALA A 88 -5.75 -3.06 -4.17
C ALA A 88 -6.11 -1.77 -3.42
N ALA A 89 -5.71 -1.65 -2.14
CA ALA A 89 -5.91 -0.43 -1.36
C ALA A 89 -5.11 0.76 -1.90
N LEU A 90 -3.87 0.53 -2.34
CA LEU A 90 -3.03 1.52 -3.01
C LEU A 90 -3.68 2.02 -4.31
N ALA A 91 -4.14 1.10 -5.16
CA ALA A 91 -4.83 1.45 -6.41
C ALA A 91 -6.07 2.31 -6.15
N ALA A 92 -6.91 1.90 -5.19
CA ALA A 92 -8.10 2.66 -4.82
C ALA A 92 -7.76 4.06 -4.29
N GLN A 93 -6.66 4.21 -3.52
CA GLN A 93 -6.23 5.50 -3.02
C GLN A 93 -5.69 6.40 -4.14
N TYR A 94 -4.96 5.82 -5.09
CA TYR A 94 -4.49 6.53 -6.29
C TYR A 94 -5.67 7.07 -7.12
N ASP A 95 -6.68 6.25 -7.37
CA ASP A 95 -7.88 6.66 -8.10
C ASP A 95 -8.63 7.81 -7.40
N ARG A 96 -8.73 7.77 -6.06
CA ARG A 96 -9.34 8.86 -5.29
C ARG A 96 -8.59 10.18 -5.44
N VAL A 97 -7.26 10.17 -5.29
CA VAL A 97 -6.43 11.38 -5.42
C VAL A 97 -6.55 11.94 -6.85
N ARG A 98 -6.55 11.06 -7.86
CA ARG A 98 -6.73 11.45 -9.26
C ARG A 98 -8.09 12.11 -9.51
N GLN A 99 -9.16 11.56 -8.94
CA GLN A 99 -10.50 12.14 -9.05
C GLN A 99 -10.57 13.52 -8.38
N GLN A 100 -10.02 13.65 -7.17
CA GLN A 100 -9.97 14.94 -6.47
C GLN A 100 -9.20 16.00 -7.26
N GLN A 101 -8.11 15.62 -7.93
CA GLN A 101 -7.34 16.52 -8.78
C GLN A 101 -8.17 16.99 -10.00
N ALA A 102 -8.92 16.09 -10.62
CA ALA A 102 -9.81 16.42 -11.73
C ALA A 102 -10.93 17.38 -11.28
N ASP A 103 -11.55 17.12 -10.13
CA ASP A 103 -12.62 17.95 -9.57
C ASP A 103 -12.11 19.36 -9.25
N LEU A 104 -10.92 19.47 -8.64
CA LEU A 104 -10.29 20.76 -8.35
C LEU A 104 -9.93 21.52 -9.64
N ALA A 105 -9.41 20.84 -10.66
CA ALA A 105 -9.07 21.45 -11.94
C ALA A 105 -10.34 22.01 -12.64
N GLN A 106 -11.44 21.25 -12.58
CA GLN A 106 -12.74 21.68 -13.08
C GLN A 106 -13.26 22.90 -12.31
N ALA A 107 -13.25 22.85 -10.97
CA ALA A 107 -13.68 23.98 -10.14
C ALA A 107 -12.85 25.25 -10.43
N ALA A 108 -11.53 25.12 -10.57
CA ALA A 108 -10.65 26.23 -10.93
C ALA A 108 -10.94 26.79 -12.34
N GLN A 109 -11.33 25.94 -13.29
CA GLN A 109 -11.77 26.38 -14.62
C GLN A 109 -13.11 27.12 -14.57
N THR A 110 -14.10 26.59 -13.84
CA THR A 110 -15.39 27.24 -13.63
C THR A 110 -15.24 28.60 -12.96
N LEU A 111 -14.42 28.71 -11.91
CA LEU A 111 -14.15 29.98 -11.24
C LEU A 111 -13.47 30.99 -12.18
N ARG A 112 -12.54 30.55 -13.03
CA ARG A 112 -11.93 31.43 -14.06
C ARG A 112 -12.96 31.91 -15.08
N GLN A 113 -13.88 31.05 -15.51
CA GLN A 113 -14.96 31.41 -16.43
C GLN A 113 -15.94 32.40 -15.79
N LEU A 114 -16.38 32.15 -14.56
CA LEU A 114 -17.23 33.07 -13.80
C LEU A 114 -16.54 34.42 -13.59
N ARG A 115 -15.27 34.43 -13.17
CA ARG A 115 -14.51 35.68 -13.02
C ARG A 115 -14.40 36.46 -14.33
N ARG A 116 -14.28 35.78 -15.49
CA ARG A 116 -14.29 36.45 -16.80
C ARG A 116 -15.68 37.01 -17.16
N ALA A 117 -16.74 36.23 -16.94
CA ALA A 117 -18.11 36.64 -17.23
C ALA A 117 -18.56 37.84 -16.37
N TYR A 118 -18.22 37.84 -15.09
CA TYR A 118 -18.61 38.90 -14.15
C TYR A 118 -17.60 40.04 -14.04
N GLY A 119 -16.31 39.80 -14.29
CA GLY A 119 -15.25 40.82 -14.25
C GLY A 119 -15.09 41.62 -15.55
N GLY A 120 -15.68 41.16 -16.66
CA GLY A 120 -15.71 41.87 -17.94
C GLY A 120 -16.88 42.83 -18.12
N SER A 121 -17.84 42.85 -17.18
CA SER A 121 -18.97 43.78 -17.21
C SER A 121 -18.66 45.05 -16.40
N ALA A 122 -17.68 45.81 -16.85
CA ALA A 122 -17.70 47.25 -16.63
C ALA A 122 -18.39 47.86 -17.86
N PRO A 123 -19.63 48.39 -17.76
CA PRO A 123 -20.28 48.99 -18.91
C PRO A 123 -19.51 50.26 -19.32
N ALA A 124 -18.75 50.16 -20.40
CA ALA A 124 -18.08 51.28 -21.07
C ALA A 124 -19.09 52.14 -21.88
N THR A 125 -20.25 52.45 -21.30
CA THR A 125 -21.36 53.09 -22.02
C THR A 125 -22.22 53.97 -21.11
N TRP A 126 -21.66 54.91 -20.36
CA TRP A 126 -22.49 55.88 -19.60
C TRP A 126 -21.97 57.32 -19.52
N GLN A 127 -21.10 57.81 -20.41
CA GLN A 127 -20.81 59.25 -20.47
C GLN A 127 -20.56 59.75 -21.89
N ARG A 128 -21.63 60.14 -22.60
CA ARG A 128 -21.65 61.26 -23.55
C ARG A 128 -23.09 61.59 -23.96
N TRP A 129 -23.81 62.22 -23.04
CA TRP A 129 -24.92 63.13 -23.35
C TRP A 129 -24.62 64.43 -22.58
N SER A 130 -23.99 65.38 -23.28
CA SER A 130 -23.93 66.81 -22.96
C SER A 130 -23.64 67.56 -24.24
#